data_AF-A0ABD5Y4H6-F1
#
_entry.id   AF-A0ABD5Y4H6-F1
#
_cell.length_a   1.000
_cell.length_b   1.000
_cell.length_c   1.000
_cell.angle_alpha   90.00
_cell.angle_beta   90.00
_cell.angle_gamma   90.00
#
_symmetry.space_group_name_H-M   'P 1'
#
loop_
_entity.id
_entity.type
_entity.pdbx_description
1 polymer ?
#
loop_
_entity_poly.entity_id
_entity_poly.type
_entity_poly.pdbx_seq_one_letter_code
_entity_poly.pdbx_strand_id
1 'polypeptide(L)'
;MPTAVYKRVTVFSTLIAVVAVVGGFLVLDVATDRATAELSEIDPIVALIGVALIAFGAVTYAFSTRFRAEGMGNAKDDTDEP
;
A
#
# COMPACT_ATOMS: atom_id res chain seq x y z
N MET A 1 22.48 -6.42 15.60
CA MET A 1 22.64 -5.75 14.28
C MET A 1 21.70 -6.24 13.15
N PRO A 2 20.94 -7.36 13.24
CA PRO A 2 19.89 -7.69 12.24
C PRO A 2 18.55 -6.95 12.42
N THR A 3 18.17 -6.63 13.66
CA THR A 3 16.83 -6.11 14.01
C THR A 3 16.53 -4.71 13.46
N ALA A 4 17.53 -3.81 13.43
CA ALA A 4 17.35 -2.45 12.94
C ALA A 4 17.19 -2.36 11.40
N VAL A 5 17.72 -3.34 10.65
CA VAL A 5 17.53 -3.44 9.20
C VAL A 5 16.12 -3.93 8.91
N TYR A 6 15.70 -5.00 9.59
CA TYR A 6 14.34 -5.53 9.49
C TYR A 6 13.28 -4.46 9.78
N LYS A 7 13.42 -3.72 10.89
CA LYS A 7 12.50 -2.64 11.26
C LYS A 7 12.41 -1.54 10.19
N ARG A 8 13.57 -1.14 9.62
CA ARG A 8 13.62 -0.15 8.54
C ARG A 8 12.92 -0.67 7.29
N VAL A 9 13.21 -1.90 6.88
CA VAL A 9 12.58 -2.50 5.69
C VAL A 9 11.06 -2.52 5.84
N THR A 10 10.52 -3.03 6.95
CA THR A 10 9.06 -3.07 7.14
C THR A 10 8.43 -1.67 7.15
N VAL A 11 9.01 -0.70 7.85
CA VAL A 11 8.48 0.68 7.91
C VAL A 11 8.57 1.37 6.55
N PHE A 12 9.70 1.27 5.85
CA PHE A 12 9.81 1.86 4.51
C PHE A 12 8.89 1.17 3.52
N SER A 13 8.69 -0.15 3.61
CA SER A 13 7.73 -0.87 2.77
C SER A 13 6.30 -0.42 3.00
N THR A 14 5.86 -0.22 4.25
CA THR A 14 4.51 0.28 4.52
C THR A 14 4.34 1.73 4.08
N LEU A 15 5.35 2.59 4.28
CA LEU A 15 5.32 3.96 3.77
C LEU A 15 5.27 4.03 2.24
N ILE A 16 6.10 3.23 1.55
CA ILE A 16 6.09 3.11 0.09
C ILE A 16 4.72 2.61 -0.39
N ALA A 17 4.15 1.61 0.28
CA ALA A 17 2.84 1.08 -0.06
C ALA A 17 1.75 2.16 0.03
N VAL A 18 1.72 2.93 1.11
CA VAL A 18 0.76 4.03 1.30
C VAL A 18 0.94 5.10 0.23
N VAL A 19 2.17 5.55 -0.01
CA VAL A 19 2.46 6.57 -1.03
C VAL A 19 2.06 6.09 -2.42
N ALA A 20 2.37 4.84 -2.77
CA ALA A 20 2.01 4.26 -4.06
C ALA A 20 0.48 4.15 -4.25
N VAL A 21 -0.26 3.70 -3.22
CA VAL A 21 -1.72 3.61 -3.29
C VAL A 21 -2.34 5.01 -3.43
N VAL A 22 -1.94 5.95 -2.57
CA VAL A 22 -2.49 7.33 -2.63
C VAL A 22 -2.14 8.00 -3.95
N GLY A 23 -0.87 7.89 -4.40
CA GLY A 23 -0.44 8.42 -5.69
C GLY A 23 -1.19 7.80 -6.87
N GLY A 24 -1.41 6.48 -6.83
CA GLY A 24 -2.18 5.77 -7.86
C GLY A 24 -3.64 6.23 -7.93
N PHE A 25 -4.28 6.44 -6.78
CA PHE A 25 -5.61 7.04 -6.73
C PHE A 25 -5.65 8.46 -7.30
N LEU A 26 -4.68 9.32 -6.96
CA LEU A 26 -4.61 10.67 -7.50
C LEU A 26 -4.43 10.68 -9.02
N VAL A 27 -3.58 9.80 -9.56
CA VAL A 27 -3.38 9.65 -11.01
C VAL A 27 -4.67 9.17 -11.68
N LEU A 28 -5.35 8.18 -11.08
CA LEU A 28 -6.62 7.66 -11.60
C LEU A 28 -7.74 8.70 -11.53
N ASP A 29 -7.77 9.52 -10.49
CA ASP A 29 -8.72 10.63 -10.32
C ASP A 29 -8.59 11.68 -11.42
N VAL A 30 -7.34 12.04 -11.75
CA VAL A 30 -7.03 12.96 -12.87
C VAL A 30 -7.40 12.33 -14.21
N ALA A 31 -7.11 11.04 -14.41
CA ALA A 31 -7.40 10.34 -15.67
C ALA A 31 -8.90 10.20 -15.95
N THR A 32 -9.73 10.22 -14.90
CA THR A 32 -11.18 9.97 -14.98
C THR A 32 -12.02 11.21 -14.68
N ASP A 33 -11.39 12.37 -14.49
CA ASP A 33 -12.01 13.59 -13.98
C ASP A 33 -12.95 13.31 -12.79
N ARG A 34 -12.39 12.75 -11.71
CA ARG A 34 -13.16 12.24 -10.55
C ARG A 34 -14.27 11.27 -10.92
N ALA A 35 -13.99 10.34 -11.81
CA ALA A 35 -14.95 9.36 -12.32
C ALA A 35 -16.17 9.96 -13.04
N THR A 36 -16.06 11.17 -13.60
CA THR A 36 -17.14 11.83 -14.37
C THR A 36 -16.87 11.89 -15.87
N ALA A 37 -15.64 11.67 -16.32
CA ALA A 37 -15.26 11.68 -17.73
C ALA A 37 -15.99 10.57 -18.53
N GLU A 38 -16.33 10.87 -19.78
CA GLU A 38 -16.79 9.83 -20.71
C GLU A 38 -15.65 8.89 -21.09
N LEU A 39 -15.96 7.64 -21.45
CA LEU A 39 -14.94 6.62 -21.76
C LEU A 39 -14.03 7.02 -22.94
N SER A 40 -14.52 7.87 -23.83
CA SER A 40 -13.81 8.48 -24.96
C SER A 40 -12.78 9.53 -24.55
N GLU A 41 -12.93 10.12 -23.37
CA GLU A 41 -12.08 11.21 -22.85
C GLU A 41 -10.99 10.69 -21.91
N ILE A 42 -11.13 9.46 -21.40
CA ILE A 42 -10.15 8.83 -20.51
C ILE A 42 -8.91 8.46 -21.31
N ASP A 43 -7.74 8.95 -20.88
CA ASP A 43 -6.45 8.45 -21.37
C ASP A 43 -6.18 7.05 -20.76
N PRO A 44 -6.20 5.98 -21.57
CA PRO A 44 -6.05 4.63 -21.06
C PRO A 44 -4.66 4.36 -20.47
N ILE A 45 -3.62 5.06 -20.92
CA ILE A 45 -2.25 4.88 -20.42
C ILE A 45 -2.14 5.48 -19.02
N VAL A 46 -2.67 6.69 -18.82
CA VAL A 46 -2.64 7.35 -17.50
C VAL A 46 -3.49 6.59 -16.49
N ALA A 47 -4.68 6.15 -16.88
CA ALA A 47 -5.54 5.32 -16.03
C ALA A 47 -4.84 4.00 -15.64
N LEU A 48 -4.17 3.34 -16.59
CA LEU A 48 -3.42 2.11 -16.33
C LEU A 48 -2.26 2.33 -15.37
N ILE A 49 -1.55 3.46 -15.46
CA ILE A 49 -0.49 3.83 -14.51
C ILE A 49 -1.06 3.97 -13.10
N GLY A 50 -2.19 4.66 -12.95
CA GLY A 50 -2.87 4.81 -11.66
C GLY A 50 -3.23 3.46 -11.03
N VAL A 51 -3.84 2.56 -11.82
CA VAL A 51 -4.18 1.20 -11.40
C VAL A 51 -2.93 0.39 -11.04
N ALA A 52 -1.87 0.47 -11.84
CA ALA A 52 -0.62 -0.23 -11.59
C ALA A 52 0.05 0.21 -10.28
N LEU A 53 0.01 1.51 -9.97
CA LEU A 53 0.52 2.05 -8.70
C LEU A 53 -0.27 1.52 -7.50
N ILE A 54 -1.61 1.46 -7.60
CA ILE A 54 -2.47 0.89 -6.55
C ILE A 54 -2.12 -0.59 -6.33
N ALA A 55 -2.03 -1.37 -7.42
CA ALA A 55 -1.69 -2.78 -7.35
C ALA A 55 -0.29 -3.00 -6.74
N PHE A 56 0.70 -2.21 -7.17
CA PHE A 56 2.06 -2.26 -6.62
C PHE A 56 2.10 -1.96 -5.12
N GLY A 57 1.40 -0.92 -4.67
CA GLY A 57 1.31 -0.58 -3.26
C GLY A 57 0.63 -1.67 -2.43
N ALA A 58 -0.49 -2.23 -2.94
CA ALA A 58 -1.19 -3.33 -2.29
C ALA A 58 -0.32 -4.59 -2.16
N VAL A 59 0.40 -4.94 -3.22
CA VAL A 59 1.39 -6.04 -3.20
C VAL A 59 2.46 -5.77 -2.16
N THR A 60 3.07 -4.58 -2.18
CA THR A 60 4.12 -4.18 -1.21
C THR A 60 3.64 -4.30 0.23
N TYR A 61 2.43 -3.84 0.52
CA TYR A 61 1.81 -3.97 1.84
C TYR A 61 1.60 -5.43 2.23
N ALA A 62 1.02 -6.25 1.36
CA ALA A 62 0.76 -7.67 1.62
C ALA A 62 2.05 -8.47 1.89
N PHE A 63 3.14 -8.14 1.18
CA PHE A 63 4.44 -8.74 1.47
C PHE A 63 5.03 -8.21 2.78
N SER A 64 4.87 -6.92 3.09
CA SER A 64 5.36 -6.33 4.34
C SER A 64 4.73 -6.95 5.60
N THR A 65 3.45 -7.35 5.52
CA THR A 65 2.71 -7.94 6.65
C THR A 65 3.00 -9.44 6.81
N ARG A 66 3.46 -10.11 5.76
CA ARG A 66 3.86 -11.53 5.82
C ARG A 66 5.17 -11.73 6.58
N PHE A 67 6.05 -10.72 6.59
CA PHE A 67 7.21 -10.71 7.47
C PHE A 67 6.77 -10.32 8.88
N ARG A 68 6.68 -11.28 9.79
CA ARG A 68 6.39 -11.06 11.22
C ARG A 68 7.64 -11.38 12.04
N ALA A 69 8.28 -10.38 12.65
CA ALA A 69 9.42 -10.60 13.54
C ALA A 69 8.98 -11.23 14.86
N GLU A 70 9.89 -11.94 15.53
CA GLU A 70 9.76 -12.36 16.92
C GLU A 70 9.40 -11.14 17.78
N GLY A 71 8.21 -11.20 18.42
CA GLY A 71 7.66 -10.11 19.26
C GLY A 71 6.58 -9.24 18.61
N MET A 72 6.23 -9.42 17.32
CA MET A 72 5.09 -8.72 16.67
C MET A 72 3.76 -9.51 16.76
N GLY A 73 3.57 -10.25 17.86
CA GLY A 73 2.27 -10.78 18.27
C GLY A 73 1.36 -9.65 18.77
N ASN A 74 0.05 -9.79 18.62
CA ASN A 74 -0.88 -8.77 19.10
C ASN A 74 -0.75 -8.65 20.62
N ALA A 75 -0.56 -7.44 21.15
CA ALA A 75 -0.46 -7.17 22.60
C ALA A 75 -1.80 -7.38 23.36
N LYS A 76 -2.73 -8.14 22.78
CA LYS A 76 -4.09 -8.38 23.29
C LYS A 76 -4.32 -9.82 23.76
N ASP A 77 -3.41 -10.76 23.47
CA ASP A 77 -3.55 -12.16 23.92
C ASP A 77 -3.11 -12.36 25.39
N ASP A 78 -2.44 -11.39 26.02
CA ASP A 78 -1.95 -11.50 27.41
C ASP A 78 -2.93 -10.95 28.47
N THR A 79 -4.11 -10.44 28.07
CA THR A 79 -5.05 -9.77 29.00
C THR A 79 -6.36 -10.51 29.26
N ASP A 80 -6.57 -11.68 28.67
CA ASP A 80 -7.72 -12.53 28.98
C ASP A 80 -7.32 -13.66 29.96
N GLU A 81 -7.12 -13.28 31.22
CA GLU A 81 -7.24 -14.16 32.38
C GLU A 81 -8.17 -13.47 33.40
N PRO A 82 -9.44 -13.86 33.43
CA PRO A 82 -10.00 -14.50 34.63
C PRO A 82 -10.96 -15.68 34.38
#